data_AF-A0A202DXY9-F1
#
_entry.id   AF-A0A202DXY9-F1
#
_cell.length_a   1.000
_cell.length_b   1.000
_cell.length_c   1.000
_cell.angle_alpha   90.00
_cell.angle_beta   90.00
_cell.angle_gamma   90.00
#
_symmetry.space_group_name_H-M   'P 1'
#
loop_
_entity.id
_entity.type
_entity.pdbx_description
1 polymer ?
#
loop_
_entity_poly.entity_id
_entity_poly.type
_entity_poly.pdbx_seq_one_letter_code
_entity_poly.pdbx_strand_id
1 'polypeptide(L)'
;MIIKIFINLIVIVLALIFPFSISQASELPDFLLKNLKVKENKKENGILGTAIAIEGAFKIKPGQKKPISATYRLEFFKDDKPIKASATTSLYKGKTGSVVCLIKRTFTITPGYCFLPHYALDVGVGKSELKVKLSIQAAPKKITDDLKVIKVLNNKEIQFKVNQKAFRSFQLTVHGVRVAKKTKNGDEWDAFWQLKPDPMACVEMKTKQLTDRLFCTPVVKNSYEAAWLSGTGQLWVIKDDPITLSIYDRDTQFDDLIGQISLKINEWHEQAHKIKEMSLVKFIQISFGD
;
A
#
# COMPACT_ATOMS: atom_id res chain seq x y z
N MET A 1 -37.00 -55.48 -33.84
CA MET A 1 -37.56 -54.11 -33.80
C MET A 1 -37.89 -53.64 -32.38
N ILE A 2 -38.40 -54.52 -31.51
CA ILE A 2 -38.82 -54.19 -30.12
C ILE A 2 -37.67 -53.75 -29.19
N ILE A 3 -36.46 -54.30 -29.37
CA ILE A 3 -35.29 -54.00 -28.51
C ILE A 3 -34.80 -52.53 -28.68
N LYS A 4 -34.94 -51.94 -29.87
CA LYS A 4 -34.55 -50.53 -30.10
C LYS A 4 -35.47 -49.54 -29.40
N ILE A 5 -36.75 -49.89 -29.21
CA ILE A 5 -37.72 -49.03 -28.53
C ILE A 5 -37.44 -48.99 -27.02
N PHE A 6 -37.07 -50.13 -26.43
CA PHE A 6 -36.78 -50.23 -25.00
C PHE A 6 -35.51 -49.46 -24.57
N ILE A 7 -34.47 -49.47 -25.41
CA ILE A 7 -33.23 -48.72 -25.14
C ILE A 7 -33.48 -47.21 -25.19
N ASN A 8 -34.27 -46.73 -26.16
CA ASN A 8 -34.62 -45.31 -26.23
C ASN A 8 -35.48 -44.84 -25.04
N LEU A 9 -36.38 -45.70 -24.53
CA LEU A 9 -37.20 -45.36 -23.36
C LEU A 9 -36.36 -45.27 -22.08
N ILE A 10 -35.38 -46.16 -21.90
CA ILE A 10 -34.47 -46.16 -20.74
C ILE A 10 -33.57 -44.91 -20.74
N VAL A 11 -33.08 -44.46 -21.90
CA VAL A 11 -32.27 -43.24 -22.01
C VAL A 11 -33.07 -41.98 -21.65
N ILE A 12 -34.35 -41.90 -22.04
CA ILE A 12 -35.23 -40.77 -21.70
C ILE A 12 -35.58 -40.77 -20.20
N VAL A 13 -35.83 -41.95 -19.61
CA VAL A 13 -36.14 -42.06 -18.17
C VAL A 13 -34.91 -41.76 -17.31
N LEU A 14 -33.71 -42.18 -17.71
CA LEU A 14 -32.46 -41.81 -17.02
C LEU A 14 -32.15 -40.31 -17.10
N ALA A 15 -32.49 -39.64 -18.20
CA ALA A 15 -32.33 -38.19 -18.34
C ALA A 15 -33.32 -37.38 -17.47
N LEU A 16 -34.46 -37.97 -17.07
CA LEU A 16 -35.45 -37.34 -16.20
C LEU A 16 -35.17 -37.56 -14.70
N ILE A 17 -34.43 -38.61 -14.33
CA ILE A 17 -34.15 -38.96 -12.91
C ILE A 17 -32.86 -38.32 -12.39
N PHE A 18 -31.94 -37.90 -13.26
CA PHE A 18 -30.84 -37.04 -12.87
C PHE A 18 -31.26 -35.59 -13.09
N PRO A 19 -31.73 -34.85 -12.06
CA PRO A 19 -31.67 -33.41 -12.14
C PRO A 19 -30.20 -33.09 -12.36
N PHE A 20 -29.87 -32.70 -13.60
CA PHE A 20 -28.63 -32.00 -13.89
C PHE A 20 -28.63 -30.83 -12.91
N SER A 21 -27.96 -31.04 -11.78
CA SER A 21 -27.56 -29.97 -10.89
C SER A 21 -26.50 -29.25 -11.71
N ILE A 22 -26.99 -28.44 -12.66
CA ILE A 22 -26.22 -27.39 -13.30
C ILE A 22 -25.73 -26.62 -12.10
N SER A 23 -24.50 -26.88 -11.70
CA SER A 23 -23.80 -26.11 -10.71
C SER A 23 -23.68 -24.75 -11.36
N GLN A 24 -24.71 -23.92 -11.20
CA GLN A 24 -24.68 -22.53 -11.62
C GLN A 24 -23.50 -21.98 -10.87
N ALA A 25 -22.40 -21.78 -11.59
CA ALA A 25 -21.22 -21.15 -11.06
C ALA A 25 -21.71 -19.85 -10.43
N SER A 26 -21.74 -19.79 -9.09
CA SER A 26 -22.45 -18.71 -8.41
C SER A 26 -21.81 -17.40 -8.86
N GLU A 27 -22.52 -16.62 -9.66
CA GLU A 27 -22.02 -15.35 -10.15
C GLU A 27 -21.65 -14.47 -8.95
N LEU A 28 -20.57 -13.70 -9.08
CA LEU A 28 -20.24 -12.74 -8.03
C LEU A 28 -21.34 -11.68 -7.94
N PRO A 29 -21.67 -11.21 -6.73
CA PRO A 29 -22.63 -10.14 -6.57
C PRO A 29 -22.10 -8.83 -7.17
N ASP A 30 -23.00 -8.04 -7.74
CA ASP A 30 -22.70 -6.69 -8.18
C ASP A 30 -22.39 -5.79 -6.98
N PHE A 31 -21.55 -4.78 -7.15
CA PHE A 31 -21.32 -3.74 -6.13
C PHE A 31 -22.05 -2.45 -6.52
N LEU A 32 -23.00 -2.01 -5.69
CA LEU A 32 -23.66 -0.71 -5.83
C LEU A 32 -22.81 0.37 -5.18
N LEU A 33 -22.15 1.19 -5.99
CA LEU A 33 -21.50 2.41 -5.51
C LEU A 33 -22.60 3.42 -5.14
N LYS A 34 -22.65 3.81 -3.86
CA LYS A 34 -23.55 4.86 -3.36
C LYS A 34 -22.89 6.22 -3.45
N ASN A 35 -21.64 6.32 -3.02
CA ASN A 35 -20.88 7.55 -3.05
C ASN A 35 -19.38 7.26 -3.16
N LEU A 36 -18.67 8.14 -3.85
CA LEU A 36 -17.22 8.21 -3.86
C LEU A 36 -16.87 9.65 -3.49
N LYS A 37 -16.41 9.87 -2.25
CA LYS A 37 -16.16 11.22 -1.72
C LYS A 37 -14.67 11.52 -1.82
N VAL A 38 -14.33 12.64 -2.43
CA VAL A 38 -12.96 13.13 -2.50
C VAL A 38 -12.80 14.35 -1.60
N LYS A 39 -11.74 14.36 -0.79
CA LYS A 39 -11.31 15.51 0.01
C LYS A 39 -9.88 15.86 -0.37
N GLU A 40 -9.74 16.95 -1.11
CA GLU A 40 -8.48 17.47 -1.63
C GLU A 40 -7.63 18.11 -0.52
N ASN A 41 -6.31 18.17 -0.73
CA ASN A 41 -5.35 18.88 0.12
C ASN A 41 -5.41 18.48 1.61
N LYS A 42 -5.75 17.23 1.88
CA LYS A 42 -5.75 16.69 3.24
C LYS A 42 -4.31 16.39 3.66
N LYS A 43 -4.02 16.59 4.95
CA LYS A 43 -2.76 16.14 5.55
C LYS A 43 -2.97 14.91 6.43
N GLU A 44 -2.09 13.93 6.30
CA GLU A 44 -1.97 12.80 7.22
C GLU A 44 -0.52 12.71 7.71
N ASN A 45 -0.31 12.81 9.02
CA ASN A 45 1.02 12.90 9.63
C ASN A 45 1.91 13.96 8.95
N GLY A 46 1.32 15.10 8.55
CA GLY A 46 2.02 16.18 7.86
C GLY A 46 2.13 16.02 6.33
N ILE A 47 1.99 14.81 5.79
CA ILE A 47 2.08 14.52 4.34
C ILE A 47 0.85 15.06 3.62
N LEU A 48 1.05 15.83 2.55
CA LEU A 48 -0.03 16.34 1.71
C LEU A 48 -0.56 15.26 0.75
N GLY A 49 -1.88 15.16 0.66
CA GLY A 49 -2.53 14.19 -0.21
C GLY A 49 -4.01 14.47 -0.46
N THR A 50 -4.66 13.50 -1.09
CA THR A 50 -6.09 13.48 -1.36
C THR A 50 -6.71 12.27 -0.67
N ALA A 51 -7.73 12.49 0.16
CA ALA A 51 -8.47 11.41 0.79
C ALA A 51 -9.69 11.03 -0.05
N ILE A 52 -9.87 9.73 -0.24
CA ILE A 52 -10.92 9.14 -1.08
C ILE A 52 -11.68 8.12 -0.24
N ALA A 53 -12.96 8.37 0.00
CA ALA A 53 -13.84 7.46 0.71
C ALA A 53 -14.82 6.80 -0.27
N ILE A 54 -14.94 5.48 -0.18
CA ILE A 54 -15.81 4.65 -1.01
C ILE A 54 -16.96 4.15 -0.14
N GLU A 55 -18.17 4.59 -0.45
CA GLU A 55 -19.40 4.17 0.20
C GLU A 55 -20.23 3.36 -0.80
N GLY A 56 -20.55 2.11 -0.46
CA GLY A 56 -21.32 1.24 -1.32
C GLY A 56 -21.67 -0.07 -0.63
N ALA A 57 -22.38 -0.94 -1.34
CA ALA A 57 -22.81 -2.24 -0.83
C ALA A 57 -22.96 -3.25 -1.96
N PHE A 58 -22.78 -4.53 -1.65
CA PHE A 58 -23.06 -5.60 -2.62
C PHE A 58 -24.56 -5.84 -2.76
N LYS A 59 -25.02 -5.96 -4.01
CA LYS A 59 -26.36 -6.45 -4.33
C LYS A 59 -26.29 -7.96 -4.51
N ILE A 60 -26.70 -8.68 -3.48
CA ILE A 60 -26.70 -10.15 -3.47
C ILE A 60 -28.06 -10.63 -4.00
N LYS A 61 -28.05 -11.31 -5.15
CA LYS A 61 -29.24 -11.99 -5.70
C LYS A 61 -29.39 -13.39 -5.09
N PRO A 62 -30.59 -14.02 -5.16
CA PRO A 62 -30.76 -15.42 -4.76
C PRO A 62 -29.71 -16.33 -5.41
N GLY A 63 -29.06 -17.19 -4.60
CA GLY A 63 -28.00 -18.09 -5.04
C GLY A 63 -26.58 -17.49 -5.08
N GLN A 64 -26.42 -16.16 -4.96
CA GLN A 64 -25.11 -15.53 -4.88
C GLN A 64 -24.59 -15.50 -3.44
N LYS A 65 -23.27 -15.58 -3.28
CA LYS A 65 -22.59 -15.41 -2.00
C LYS A 65 -21.73 -14.15 -2.04
N LYS A 66 -21.72 -13.40 -0.93
CA LYS A 66 -20.73 -12.33 -0.75
C LYS A 66 -19.33 -12.95 -0.86
N PRO A 67 -18.39 -12.32 -1.58
CA PRO A 67 -17.01 -12.78 -1.53
C PRO A 67 -16.48 -12.71 -0.08
N ILE A 68 -15.38 -13.39 0.24
CA ILE A 68 -14.79 -13.40 1.60
C ILE A 68 -13.89 -12.17 1.81
N SER A 69 -13.23 -11.74 0.75
CA SER A 69 -12.51 -10.47 0.68
C SER A 69 -12.54 -9.90 -0.75
N ALA A 70 -12.38 -8.58 -0.85
CA ALA A 70 -12.14 -7.89 -2.12
C ALA A 70 -11.07 -6.84 -1.96
N THR A 71 -10.45 -6.54 -3.11
CA THR A 71 -9.55 -5.41 -3.26
C THR A 71 -10.26 -4.34 -4.06
N TYR A 72 -10.40 -3.15 -3.49
CA TYR A 72 -10.80 -1.95 -4.20
C TYR A 72 -9.54 -1.37 -4.82
N ARG A 73 -9.58 -1.13 -6.12
CA ARG A 73 -8.48 -0.58 -6.89
C ARG A 73 -8.92 0.74 -7.48
N LEU A 74 -8.29 1.81 -7.01
CA LEU A 74 -8.45 3.16 -7.53
C LEU A 74 -7.32 3.44 -8.52
N GLU A 75 -7.67 3.79 -9.75
CA GLU A 75 -6.75 4.23 -10.78
C GLU A 75 -6.98 5.71 -11.10
N PHE A 76 -5.90 6.44 -11.37
CA PHE A 76 -5.92 7.89 -11.51
C PHE A 76 -5.50 8.32 -12.91
N PHE A 77 -6.22 9.29 -13.46
CA PHE A 77 -6.06 9.73 -14.84
C PHE A 77 -5.93 11.24 -14.92
N LYS A 78 -5.15 11.72 -15.88
CA LYS A 78 -5.06 13.12 -16.31
C LYS A 78 -5.20 13.11 -17.83
N ASP A 79 -6.10 13.93 -18.37
CA ASP A 79 -6.39 13.97 -19.82
C ASP A 79 -6.66 12.58 -20.41
N ASP A 80 -7.45 11.77 -19.69
CA ASP A 80 -7.83 10.38 -20.00
C ASP A 80 -6.65 9.38 -20.12
N LYS A 81 -5.46 9.77 -19.67
CA LYS A 81 -4.27 8.91 -19.60
C LYS A 81 -3.95 8.55 -18.14
N PRO A 82 -3.58 7.28 -17.85
CA PRO A 82 -3.14 6.90 -16.51
C PRO A 82 -1.94 7.73 -16.05
N ILE A 83 -2.00 8.24 -14.83
CA ILE A 83 -0.90 8.98 -14.22
C ILE A 83 0.21 8.01 -13.84
N LYS A 84 1.46 8.34 -14.13
CA LYS A 84 2.62 7.55 -13.72
C LYS A 84 2.90 7.72 -12.23
N ALA A 85 3.30 6.63 -11.58
CA ALA A 85 3.81 6.69 -10.23
C ALA A 85 5.18 7.34 -10.23
N SER A 86 5.43 8.22 -9.26
CA SER A 86 6.74 8.83 -9.09
C SER A 86 7.79 7.74 -8.87
N ALA A 87 9.04 8.04 -9.24
CA ALA A 87 10.15 7.11 -9.04
C ALA A 87 10.34 6.74 -7.55
N THR A 88 9.94 7.65 -6.65
CA THR A 88 10.16 7.56 -5.20
C THR A 88 9.22 6.59 -4.49
N THR A 89 7.97 6.47 -4.92
CA THR A 89 7.02 5.58 -4.24
C THR A 89 7.20 4.12 -4.64
N SER A 90 7.15 3.22 -3.64
CA SER A 90 7.09 1.77 -3.87
C SER A 90 5.66 1.23 -3.75
N LEU A 91 4.82 1.83 -2.90
CA LEU A 91 3.49 1.31 -2.59
C LEU A 91 2.40 1.64 -3.61
N TYR A 92 2.48 2.80 -4.25
CA TYR A 92 1.40 3.29 -5.12
C TYR A 92 1.60 2.94 -6.59
N LYS A 93 2.57 2.06 -6.91
CA LYS A 93 2.92 1.68 -8.28
C LYS A 93 2.15 0.43 -8.73
N GLY A 94 1.31 0.59 -9.75
CA GLY A 94 0.63 -0.51 -10.43
C GLY A 94 1.58 -1.29 -11.35
N LYS A 95 1.12 -2.44 -11.87
CA LYS A 95 1.91 -3.31 -12.76
C LYS A 95 2.42 -2.60 -14.03
N THR A 96 1.69 -1.59 -14.50
CA THR A 96 2.02 -0.79 -15.69
C THR A 96 2.87 0.44 -15.36
N GLY A 97 3.27 0.62 -14.10
CA GLY A 97 3.95 1.83 -13.61
C GLY A 97 3.01 3.00 -13.32
N SER A 98 1.69 2.85 -13.51
CA SER A 98 0.71 3.89 -13.18
C SER A 98 0.45 3.98 -11.67
N VAL A 99 -0.02 5.14 -11.19
CA VAL A 99 -0.46 5.30 -9.80
C VAL A 99 -1.73 4.53 -9.56
N VAL A 100 -1.72 3.72 -8.51
CA VAL A 100 -2.87 2.97 -8.04
C VAL A 100 -2.95 2.99 -6.52
N CYS A 101 -4.16 3.02 -5.98
CA CYS A 101 -4.38 2.77 -4.57
C CYS A 101 -5.17 1.48 -4.38
N LEU A 102 -4.60 0.56 -3.60
CA LEU A 102 -5.18 -0.75 -3.33
C LEU A 102 -5.69 -0.79 -1.89
N ILE A 103 -7.01 -0.98 -1.72
CA ILE A 103 -7.63 -1.13 -0.41
C ILE A 103 -8.10 -2.58 -0.30
N LYS A 104 -7.36 -3.39 0.45
CA LYS A 104 -7.76 -4.76 0.77
C LYS A 104 -8.80 -4.74 1.89
N ARG A 105 -9.94 -5.40 1.68
CA ARG A 105 -11.04 -5.46 2.65
C ARG A 105 -11.51 -6.89 2.88
N THR A 106 -11.65 -7.26 4.14
CA THR A 106 -12.55 -8.32 4.60
C THR A 106 -13.93 -7.71 4.82
N PHE A 107 -14.99 -8.43 4.46
CA PHE A 107 -16.31 -7.85 4.22
C PHE A 107 -17.16 -7.52 5.43
N THR A 108 -16.60 -7.58 6.63
CA THR A 108 -17.22 -7.13 7.87
C THR A 108 -17.24 -5.60 8.01
N ILE A 109 -16.54 -4.82 7.14
CA ILE A 109 -16.37 -3.37 7.31
C ILE A 109 -16.64 -2.59 6.00
N THR A 110 -17.60 -1.67 6.02
CA THR A 110 -17.80 -0.53 5.08
C THR A 110 -17.69 0.75 5.90
N PRO A 111 -17.04 1.85 5.47
CA PRO A 111 -16.62 2.25 4.11
C PRO A 111 -15.15 1.93 3.74
N GLY A 112 -14.85 1.95 2.43
CA GLY A 112 -13.48 1.93 1.91
C GLY A 112 -12.83 3.31 2.07
N TYR A 113 -11.53 3.36 2.36
CA TYR A 113 -10.79 4.63 2.44
C TYR A 113 -9.40 4.45 1.85
N CYS A 114 -8.97 5.41 1.05
CA CYS A 114 -7.60 5.55 0.58
C CYS A 114 -7.13 6.99 0.82
N PHE A 115 -5.89 7.13 1.30
CA PHE A 115 -5.14 8.37 1.18
C PHE A 115 -4.14 8.24 0.03
N LEU A 116 -4.24 9.13 -0.97
CA LEU A 116 -3.32 9.27 -2.09
C LEU A 116 -2.34 10.41 -1.78
N PRO A 117 -1.08 10.13 -1.40
CA PRO A 117 -0.07 11.16 -1.20
C PRO A 117 0.26 11.84 -2.52
N HIS A 118 0.44 13.15 -2.48
CA HIS A 118 0.78 13.91 -3.69
C HIS A 118 2.21 13.60 -4.17
N TYR A 119 3.13 13.20 -3.28
CA TYR A 119 4.48 12.79 -3.69
C TYR A 119 4.50 11.53 -4.57
N ALA A 120 3.43 10.73 -4.56
CA ALA A 120 3.33 9.50 -5.35
C ALA A 120 2.95 9.78 -6.83
N LEU A 121 2.53 11.02 -7.15
CA LEU A 121 2.02 11.40 -8.47
C LEU A 121 3.11 12.07 -9.33
N ASP A 122 3.27 11.60 -10.56
CA ASP A 122 4.06 12.29 -11.59
C ASP A 122 3.14 13.14 -12.48
N VAL A 123 2.74 14.31 -11.97
CA VAL A 123 1.77 15.22 -12.64
C VAL A 123 2.34 16.63 -12.92
N GLY A 124 3.61 16.85 -12.59
CA GLY A 124 4.25 18.17 -12.63
C GLY A 124 3.85 19.08 -11.46
N VAL A 125 4.59 20.18 -11.28
CA VAL A 125 4.29 21.19 -10.25
C VAL A 125 3.10 22.04 -10.65
N GLY A 126 2.24 22.38 -9.68
CA GLY A 126 1.09 23.26 -9.87
C GLY A 126 -0.25 22.54 -9.73
N LYS A 127 -1.30 23.21 -10.19
CA LYS A 127 -2.67 22.69 -10.14
C LYS A 127 -2.89 21.74 -11.31
N SER A 128 -3.32 20.52 -11.02
CA SER A 128 -3.78 19.55 -12.03
C SER A 128 -5.17 19.05 -11.68
N GLU A 129 -6.01 18.89 -12.69
CA GLU A 129 -7.30 18.21 -12.57
C GLU A 129 -7.13 16.73 -12.91
N LEU A 130 -7.58 15.87 -12.01
CA LEU A 130 -7.44 14.43 -12.10
C LEU A 130 -8.80 13.76 -12.08
N LYS A 131 -8.90 12.58 -12.69
CA LYS A 131 -10.03 11.67 -12.58
C LYS A 131 -9.64 10.44 -11.78
N VAL A 132 -10.57 9.90 -11.00
CA VAL A 132 -10.42 8.58 -10.35
C VAL A 132 -11.45 7.59 -10.86
N LYS A 133 -11.00 6.37 -11.15
CA LYS A 133 -11.85 5.23 -11.53
C LYS A 133 -11.71 4.11 -10.51
N LEU A 134 -12.85 3.59 -10.06
CA LEU A 134 -12.92 2.45 -9.15
C LEU A 134 -13.10 1.15 -9.94
N SER A 135 -12.31 0.13 -9.58
CA SER A 135 -12.58 -1.27 -9.91
C SER A 135 -12.53 -2.10 -8.63
N ILE A 136 -13.25 -3.21 -8.59
CA ILE A 136 -13.28 -4.10 -7.43
C ILE A 136 -12.99 -5.51 -7.93
N GLN A 137 -12.07 -6.20 -7.25
CA GLN A 137 -11.68 -7.57 -7.55
C GLN A 137 -11.95 -8.45 -6.33
N ALA A 138 -12.63 -9.58 -6.54
CA ALA A 138 -12.77 -10.59 -5.50
C ALA A 138 -11.43 -11.29 -5.29
N ALA A 139 -11.08 -11.59 -4.04
CA ALA A 139 -9.92 -12.43 -3.79
C ALA A 139 -10.13 -13.83 -4.38
N PRO A 140 -9.08 -14.43 -4.96
CA PRO A 140 -9.16 -15.78 -5.48
C PRO A 140 -9.35 -16.76 -4.31
N LYS A 141 -10.08 -17.87 -4.53
CA LYS A 141 -10.27 -18.89 -3.48
C LYS A 141 -9.07 -19.83 -3.43
N LYS A 142 -8.41 -20.04 -4.56
CA LYS A 142 -7.18 -20.83 -4.71
C LYS A 142 -6.12 -19.99 -5.40
N ILE A 143 -4.84 -20.31 -5.18
CA ILE A 143 -3.72 -19.59 -5.80
C ILE A 143 -3.75 -19.64 -7.35
N THR A 144 -4.38 -20.68 -7.91
CA THR A 144 -4.55 -20.89 -9.36
C THR A 144 -5.77 -20.18 -9.94
N ASP A 145 -6.66 -19.63 -9.11
CA ASP A 145 -7.86 -18.98 -9.62
C ASP A 145 -7.52 -17.59 -10.17
N ASP A 146 -8.11 -17.24 -11.30
CA ASP A 146 -8.03 -15.89 -11.83
C ASP A 146 -8.71 -14.88 -10.91
N LEU A 147 -8.17 -13.65 -10.90
CA LEU A 147 -8.82 -12.52 -10.25
C LEU A 147 -10.14 -12.20 -10.95
N LYS A 148 -11.25 -12.41 -10.26
CA LYS A 148 -12.58 -12.11 -10.79
C LYS A 148 -12.96 -10.66 -10.52
N VAL A 149 -13.28 -9.92 -11.58
CA VAL A 149 -13.74 -8.53 -11.49
C VAL A 149 -15.20 -8.50 -11.05
N ILE A 150 -15.49 -7.72 -10.02
CA ILE A 150 -16.84 -7.43 -9.56
C ILE A 150 -17.37 -6.24 -10.36
N LYS A 151 -18.56 -6.38 -10.95
CA LYS A 151 -19.24 -5.29 -11.64
C LYS A 151 -19.61 -4.19 -10.66
N VAL A 152 -19.15 -2.97 -10.92
CA VAL A 152 -19.48 -1.78 -10.12
C VAL A 152 -20.62 -1.03 -10.80
N LEU A 153 -21.80 -1.05 -10.18
CA LEU A 153 -22.97 -0.27 -10.61
C LEU A 153 -22.81 1.19 -10.16
N ASN A 154 -23.30 2.12 -10.97
CA ASN A 154 -23.18 3.58 -10.76
C ASN A 154 -21.72 4.06 -10.66
N ASN A 155 -20.80 3.38 -11.34
CA ASN A 155 -19.39 3.77 -11.36
C ASN A 155 -19.23 5.06 -12.18
N LYS A 156 -19.29 6.20 -11.50
CA LYS A 156 -19.00 7.50 -12.10
C LYS A 156 -17.56 7.86 -11.81
N GLU A 157 -16.86 8.34 -12.83
CA GLU A 157 -15.56 8.98 -12.64
C GLU A 157 -15.75 10.28 -11.86
N ILE A 158 -14.84 10.54 -10.93
CA ILE A 158 -14.86 11.77 -10.15
C ILE A 158 -13.64 12.59 -10.49
N GLN A 159 -13.91 13.84 -10.83
CA GLN A 159 -12.89 14.87 -11.04
C GLN A 159 -12.55 15.53 -9.72
N PHE A 160 -11.26 15.75 -9.48
CA PHE A 160 -10.76 16.46 -8.33
C PHE A 160 -9.45 17.15 -8.67
N LYS A 161 -9.09 18.18 -7.90
CA LYS A 161 -7.87 18.95 -8.10
C LYS A 161 -6.79 18.50 -7.13
N VAL A 162 -5.58 18.40 -7.65
CA VAL A 162 -4.36 18.28 -6.84
C VAL A 162 -3.56 19.55 -7.01
N ASN A 163 -3.06 20.08 -5.90
CA ASN A 163 -2.13 21.19 -5.89
C ASN A 163 -0.74 20.65 -5.56
N GLN A 164 -0.05 20.17 -6.59
CA GLN A 164 1.27 19.60 -6.45
C GLN A 164 2.26 20.71 -6.11
N LYS A 165 2.80 20.65 -4.90
CA LYS A 165 3.87 21.56 -4.49
C LYS A 165 5.18 21.21 -5.20
N ALA A 166 6.11 22.16 -5.19
CA ALA A 166 7.45 21.93 -5.68
C ALA A 166 8.07 20.70 -4.99
N PHE A 167 8.60 19.80 -5.82
CA PHE A 167 9.45 18.72 -5.35
C PHE A 167 10.84 19.26 -5.05
N ARG A 168 11.54 18.60 -4.14
CA ARG A 168 12.98 18.72 -3.98
C ARG A 168 13.60 17.35 -4.15
N SER A 169 14.74 17.33 -4.82
CA SER A 169 15.67 16.22 -4.70
C SER A 169 16.17 16.17 -3.27
N PHE A 170 16.27 14.96 -2.76
CA PHE A 170 16.77 14.69 -1.43
C PHE A 170 17.53 13.38 -1.49
N GLN A 171 18.79 13.41 -1.04
CA GLN A 171 19.58 12.22 -0.81
C GLN A 171 19.91 12.15 0.68
N LEU A 172 19.61 11.01 1.28
CA LEU A 172 20.04 10.69 2.64
C LEU A 172 21.07 9.58 2.58
N THR A 173 22.22 9.81 3.18
CA THR A 173 23.20 8.76 3.48
C THR A 173 23.13 8.45 4.96
N VAL A 174 22.97 7.18 5.32
CA VAL A 174 23.00 6.73 6.72
C VAL A 174 24.31 6.01 6.93
N HIS A 175 25.27 6.64 7.61
CA HIS A 175 26.59 6.04 7.80
C HIS A 175 26.61 4.93 8.86
N GLY A 176 25.70 4.96 9.82
CA GLY A 176 25.60 3.90 10.83
C GLY A 176 24.50 4.12 11.86
N VAL A 177 24.50 3.26 12.87
CA VAL A 177 23.62 3.22 14.03
C VAL A 177 24.34 2.45 15.14
N ARG A 178 24.17 2.88 16.40
CA ARG A 178 24.44 2.06 17.59
C ARG A 178 23.18 1.92 18.42
N VAL A 179 22.68 0.71 18.53
CA VAL A 179 21.53 0.34 19.35
C VAL A 179 21.95 0.21 20.82
N ALA A 180 21.15 0.76 21.73
CA ALA A 180 21.37 0.58 23.16
C ALA A 180 21.10 -0.88 23.56
N LYS A 181 21.96 -1.45 24.43
CA LYS A 181 21.76 -2.82 24.95
C LYS A 181 20.50 -2.97 25.82
N LYS A 182 19.98 -1.85 26.32
CA LYS A 182 18.83 -1.79 27.19
C LYS A 182 17.74 -0.94 26.57
N THR A 183 16.49 -1.35 26.77
CA THR A 183 15.32 -0.56 26.39
C THR A 183 15.23 0.71 27.26
N LYS A 184 14.31 1.61 26.94
CA LYS A 184 14.04 2.80 27.75
C LYS A 184 13.63 2.48 29.19
N ASN A 185 13.10 1.28 29.43
CA ASN A 185 12.67 0.84 30.74
C ASN A 185 13.79 0.12 31.52
N GLY A 186 14.97 -0.05 30.91
CA GLY A 186 16.12 -0.71 31.53
C GLY A 186 16.19 -2.22 31.31
N ASP A 187 15.20 -2.81 30.62
CA ASP A 187 15.19 -4.22 30.24
C ASP A 187 16.30 -4.52 29.24
N GLU A 188 16.89 -5.71 29.31
CA GLU A 188 17.84 -6.15 28.28
C GLU A 188 17.12 -6.40 26.96
N TRP A 189 17.79 -6.06 25.86
CA TRP A 189 17.34 -6.43 24.52
C TRP A 189 17.27 -7.95 24.42
N ASP A 190 16.11 -8.50 24.02
CA ASP A 190 15.84 -9.94 23.95
C ASP A 190 16.31 -10.73 25.18
N ALA A 191 15.96 -10.23 26.37
CA ALA A 191 16.40 -10.77 27.66
C ALA A 191 16.24 -12.30 27.82
N PHE A 192 15.31 -12.92 27.08
CA PHE A 192 15.09 -14.36 27.13
C PHE A 192 16.09 -15.18 26.28
N TRP A 193 16.62 -14.61 25.19
CA TRP A 193 17.46 -15.33 24.23
C TRP A 193 18.89 -14.79 24.11
N GLN A 194 19.20 -13.65 24.74
CA GLN A 194 20.49 -12.94 24.63
C GLN A 194 20.90 -12.67 23.18
N LEU A 195 19.92 -12.53 22.29
CA LEU A 195 20.14 -12.21 20.89
C LEU A 195 20.42 -10.71 20.76
N LYS A 196 21.37 -10.37 19.89
CA LYS A 196 21.58 -8.98 19.51
C LYS A 196 20.66 -8.67 18.33
N PRO A 197 20.27 -7.40 18.15
CA PRO A 197 19.45 -7.03 17.01
C PRO A 197 20.16 -7.28 15.69
N ASP A 198 19.37 -7.29 14.62
CA ASP A 198 19.73 -7.28 13.22
C ASP A 198 19.39 -5.89 12.61
N PRO A 199 20.17 -4.81 12.85
CA PRO A 199 19.76 -3.47 12.47
C PRO A 199 19.60 -3.27 10.96
N MET A 200 18.53 -2.56 10.60
CA MET A 200 18.23 -2.08 9.25
C MET A 200 17.67 -0.65 9.33
N ALA A 201 18.26 0.28 8.57
CA ALA A 201 17.73 1.63 8.46
C ALA A 201 16.83 1.76 7.23
N CYS A 202 15.66 2.37 7.39
CA CYS A 202 14.71 2.64 6.32
C CYS A 202 14.31 4.12 6.28
N VAL A 203 14.30 4.68 5.07
CA VAL A 203 13.76 6.01 4.78
C VAL A 203 12.33 5.85 4.26
N GLU A 204 11.40 6.51 4.94
CA GLU A 204 9.98 6.19 4.85
C GLU A 204 9.09 7.45 4.83
N MET A 205 7.98 7.35 4.12
CA MET A 205 6.87 8.30 4.19
C MET A 205 5.70 7.62 4.90
N LYS A 206 5.33 8.12 6.09
CA LYS A 206 4.31 7.50 6.95
C LYS A 206 3.00 8.26 6.92
N THR A 207 1.96 7.67 6.35
CA THR A 207 0.58 8.14 6.46
C THR A 207 -0.10 7.51 7.68
N LYS A 208 -1.38 7.79 7.95
CA LYS A 208 -2.09 7.08 9.03
C LYS A 208 -2.34 5.61 8.70
N GLN A 209 -2.21 5.23 7.43
CA GLN A 209 -2.66 3.94 6.92
C GLN A 209 -1.54 3.03 6.48
N LEU A 210 -0.47 3.63 5.95
CA LEU A 210 0.58 2.95 5.22
C LEU A 210 1.92 3.64 5.47
N THR A 211 2.98 2.83 5.44
CA THR A 211 4.39 3.24 5.48
C THR A 211 5.02 2.92 4.13
N ASP A 212 5.27 3.94 3.31
CA ASP A 212 5.97 3.79 2.03
C ASP A 212 7.47 3.79 2.28
N ARG A 213 8.09 2.60 2.23
CA ARG A 213 9.53 2.43 2.34
C ARG A 213 10.15 2.85 1.02
N LEU A 214 10.78 4.03 1.02
CA LEU A 214 11.42 4.61 -0.16
C LEU A 214 12.79 3.95 -0.40
N PHE A 215 13.47 3.61 0.69
CA PHE A 215 14.79 2.98 0.70
C PHE A 215 15.01 2.26 2.02
N CYS A 216 15.73 1.14 1.99
CA CYS A 216 16.26 0.49 3.18
C CYS A 216 17.70 0.03 2.93
N THR A 217 18.52 0.09 3.97
CA THR A 217 19.88 -0.45 3.95
C THR A 217 19.87 -1.97 3.98
N PRO A 218 21.00 -2.64 3.65
CA PRO A 218 21.20 -4.02 4.02
C PRO A 218 21.11 -4.22 5.54
N VAL A 219 20.71 -5.42 5.94
CA VAL A 219 20.64 -5.83 7.34
C VAL A 219 22.05 -6.18 7.83
N VAL A 220 22.44 -5.68 9.01
CA VAL A 220 23.66 -6.12 9.70
C VAL A 220 23.26 -7.07 10.80
N LYS A 221 23.73 -8.32 10.75
CA LYS A 221 23.25 -9.36 11.66
C LYS A 221 23.95 -9.34 13.02
N ASN A 222 23.19 -9.64 14.07
CA ASN A 222 23.63 -9.93 15.43
C ASN A 222 24.60 -8.87 15.96
N SER A 223 24.21 -7.59 15.87
CA SER A 223 25.07 -6.47 16.23
C SER A 223 24.30 -5.29 16.83
N TYR A 224 24.84 -4.73 17.91
CA TYR A 224 24.39 -3.44 18.44
C TYR A 224 24.93 -2.26 17.63
N GLU A 225 25.77 -2.49 16.64
CA GLU A 225 26.34 -1.44 15.79
C GLU A 225 26.24 -1.86 14.32
N ALA A 226 25.75 -0.96 13.47
CA ALA A 226 25.75 -1.16 12.03
C ALA A 226 26.31 0.07 11.35
N ALA A 227 27.03 -0.14 10.25
CA ALA A 227 27.58 0.91 9.42
C ALA A 227 27.23 0.60 7.96
N TRP A 228 26.85 1.63 7.21
CA TRP A 228 26.51 1.51 5.81
C TRP A 228 27.19 2.61 5.00
N LEU A 229 27.48 2.31 3.75
CA LEU A 229 27.96 3.28 2.76
C LEU A 229 26.88 3.60 1.71
N SER A 230 25.70 3.00 1.85
CA SER A 230 24.61 3.14 0.89
C SER A 230 23.80 4.40 1.19
N GLY A 231 23.64 5.26 0.18
CA GLY A 231 22.66 6.35 0.19
C GLY A 231 21.35 5.95 -0.48
N THR A 232 20.30 6.73 -0.23
CA THR A 232 18.97 6.53 -0.84
C THR A 232 18.93 6.64 -2.37
N GLY A 233 20.02 7.12 -2.99
CA GLY A 233 19.94 7.77 -4.29
C GLY A 233 19.11 9.05 -4.22
N GLN A 234 18.73 9.59 -5.38
CA GLN A 234 17.90 10.79 -5.47
C GLN A 234 16.43 10.46 -5.25
N LEU A 235 15.88 10.91 -4.12
CA LEU A 235 14.44 10.84 -3.82
C LEU A 235 13.78 12.17 -4.17
N TRP A 236 12.55 12.13 -4.69
CA TRP A 236 11.74 13.30 -5.00
C TRP A 236 10.62 13.39 -3.98
N VAL A 237 10.71 14.38 -3.11
CA VAL A 237 9.72 14.60 -2.04
C VAL A 237 9.12 16.00 -2.14
N ILE A 238 7.89 16.16 -1.67
CA ILE A 238 7.29 17.48 -1.54
C ILE A 238 8.00 18.24 -0.43
N LYS A 239 8.42 19.48 -0.71
CA LYS A 239 9.25 20.31 0.18
C LYS A 239 8.85 20.32 1.66
N ASP A 240 7.54 20.31 1.95
CA ASP A 240 7.00 20.46 3.30
C ASP A 240 6.58 19.14 3.97
N ASP A 241 6.65 18.02 3.23
CA ASP A 241 6.26 16.73 3.77
C ASP A 241 7.40 16.16 4.63
N PRO A 242 7.08 15.56 5.79
CA PRO A 242 8.10 14.96 6.64
C PRO A 242 8.59 13.63 6.08
N ILE A 243 9.89 13.44 6.14
CA ILE A 243 10.59 12.19 5.82
C ILE A 243 11.00 11.54 7.14
N THR A 244 10.69 10.26 7.27
CA THR A 244 11.01 9.49 8.48
C THR A 244 12.19 8.58 8.22
N LEU A 245 13.21 8.65 9.07
CA LEU A 245 14.24 7.63 9.18
C LEU A 245 13.88 6.71 10.34
N SER A 246 13.65 5.44 10.04
CA SER A 246 13.34 4.39 11.02
C SER A 246 14.48 3.39 11.08
N ILE A 247 14.83 2.95 12.28
CA ILE A 247 15.76 1.84 12.52
C ILE A 247 14.94 0.66 13.03
N TYR A 248 15.10 -0.46 12.36
CA TYR A 248 14.42 -1.71 12.66
C TYR A 248 15.41 -2.78 13.10
N ASP A 249 14.94 -3.71 13.92
CA ASP A 249 15.47 -5.05 14.09
C ASP A 249 14.76 -5.97 13.10
N ARG A 250 15.51 -6.70 12.28
CA ARG A 250 14.95 -7.48 11.18
C ARG A 250 14.73 -8.93 11.60
N ASP A 251 13.50 -9.27 11.96
CA ASP A 251 13.11 -10.65 12.19
C ASP A 251 12.54 -11.37 10.96
N THR A 252 12.33 -12.67 11.12
CA THR A 252 11.76 -13.53 10.07
C THR A 252 10.30 -13.20 9.77
N GLN A 253 9.54 -12.74 10.77
CA GLN A 253 8.10 -12.48 10.61
C GLN A 253 7.76 -10.98 10.53
N PHE A 254 8.29 -10.15 11.43
CA PHE A 254 7.97 -8.74 11.52
C PHE A 254 9.20 -7.92 11.91
N ASP A 255 9.34 -6.72 11.35
CA ASP A 255 10.46 -5.85 11.71
C ASP A 255 10.10 -5.07 12.98
N ASP A 256 10.89 -5.21 14.04
CA ASP A 256 10.68 -4.51 15.29
C ASP A 256 11.30 -3.12 15.26
N LEU A 257 10.51 -2.09 15.58
CA LEU A 257 10.99 -0.71 15.53
C LEU A 257 11.89 -0.41 16.73
N ILE A 258 13.18 -0.16 16.47
CA ILE A 258 14.16 0.26 17.49
C ILE A 258 14.02 1.75 17.79
N GLY A 259 13.94 2.57 16.74
CA GLY A 259 13.89 4.02 16.87
C GLY A 259 13.54 4.71 15.56
N GLN A 260 13.07 5.95 15.64
CA GLN A 260 12.78 6.74 14.45
C GLN A 260 12.94 8.23 14.72
N ILE A 261 13.16 8.98 13.64
CA ILE A 261 13.11 10.44 13.61
C ILE A 261 12.35 10.87 12.36
N SER A 262 11.49 11.89 12.49
CA SER A 262 10.67 12.39 11.39
C SER A 262 10.86 13.89 11.29
N LEU A 263 11.40 14.35 10.16
CA LEU A 263 11.76 15.75 9.92
C LEU A 263 11.42 16.14 8.49
N LYS A 264 11.18 17.42 8.26
CA LYS A 264 11.11 18.02 6.93
C LYS A 264 12.52 18.19 6.36
N ILE A 265 12.61 18.41 5.05
CA ILE A 265 13.91 18.57 4.35
C ILE A 265 14.78 19.66 4.96
N ASN A 266 14.22 20.84 5.25
CA ASN A 266 14.98 21.94 5.84
C ASN A 266 15.54 21.57 7.23
N GLU A 267 14.74 20.88 8.03
CA GLU A 267 15.16 20.41 9.35
C GLU A 267 16.27 19.35 9.19
N TRP A 268 16.18 18.47 8.20
CA TRP A 268 17.26 17.54 7.88
C TRP A 268 18.56 18.24 7.48
N HIS A 269 18.51 19.34 6.71
CA HIS A 269 19.71 20.13 6.39
C HIS A 269 20.32 20.78 7.65
N GLU A 270 19.50 21.37 8.51
CA GLU A 270 19.99 21.93 9.78
C GLU A 270 20.63 20.87 10.67
N GLN A 271 20.09 19.66 10.62
CA GLN A 271 20.57 18.52 11.35
C GLN A 271 21.82 17.88 10.74
N ALA A 272 22.03 17.94 9.42
CA ALA A 272 23.21 17.38 8.74
C ALA A 272 24.53 17.85 9.38
N HIS A 273 24.57 19.10 9.81
CA HIS A 273 25.75 19.74 10.40
C HIS A 273 25.84 19.55 11.92
N LYS A 274 24.77 19.08 12.56
CA LYS A 274 24.65 18.97 14.03
C LYS A 274 24.61 17.52 14.51
N ILE A 275 24.03 16.60 13.73
CA ILE A 275 23.92 15.19 14.09
C ILE A 275 25.29 14.54 13.90
N LYS A 276 26.08 14.54 14.97
CA LYS A 276 27.05 13.48 15.24
C LYS A 276 26.39 12.30 15.98
N GLU A 277 25.31 12.54 16.73
CA GLU A 277 24.61 11.53 17.53
C GLU A 277 23.11 11.85 17.64
N MET A 278 22.23 10.86 17.45
CA MET A 278 20.82 10.94 17.83
C MET A 278 20.61 10.11 19.09
N SER A 279 20.17 10.72 20.19
CA SER A 279 20.02 10.04 21.48
C SER A 279 18.90 8.99 21.45
N LEU A 280 19.32 7.74 21.22
CA LEU A 280 18.75 6.38 21.37
C LEU A 280 19.42 5.43 20.35
N VAL A 281 20.10 6.01 19.35
CA VAL A 281 20.90 5.38 18.30
C VAL A 281 22.20 6.18 18.13
N LYS A 282 23.33 5.76 18.74
CA LYS A 282 24.56 6.57 18.63
C LYS A 282 25.17 6.43 17.22
N PHE A 283 25.43 7.58 16.60
CA PHE A 283 25.97 7.79 15.25
C PHE A 283 25.00 7.60 14.09
N ILE A 284 24.52 8.71 13.50
CA ILE A 284 23.98 8.79 12.13
C ILE A 284 24.67 10.01 11.52
N GLN A 285 25.69 9.82 10.69
CA GLN A 285 26.17 10.92 9.84
C GLN A 285 25.24 11.00 8.62
N ILE A 286 24.90 12.21 8.20
CA ILE A 286 24.01 12.49 7.06
C ILE A 286 24.73 13.45 6.12
N SER A 287 24.87 13.07 4.85
CA SER A 287 25.43 13.91 3.79
C SER A 287 24.38 14.20 2.72
N PHE A 288 24.37 15.43 2.21
CA PHE A 288 23.51 15.87 1.11
C PHE A 288 24.33 16.03 -0.18
N GLY A 289 23.75 15.63 -1.31
CA GLY A 289 24.19 16.04 -2.64
C GLY A 289 23.09 16.87 -3.28
N ASP A 290 23.44 18.05 -3.78
CA ASP A 290 22.55 18.91 -4.59
C ASP A 290 22.42 18.38 -6.02
#